data_AF-A0AAW0TRN3-F1
#
_entry.id   AF-A0AAW0TRN3-F1
#
_cell.length_a   1.000
_cell.length_b   1.000
_cell.length_c   1.000
_cell.angle_alpha   90.00
_cell.angle_beta   90.00
_cell.angle_gamma   90.00
#
_symmetry.space_group_name_H-M   'P 1'
#
loop_
_entity.id
_entity.type
_entity.pdbx_description
1 polymer ?
#
loop_
_entity_poly.entity_id
_entity_poly.type
_entity_poly.pdbx_seq_one_letter_code
_entity_poly.pdbx_strand_id
1 'polypeptide(L)'
;MSTLGTHLTLIALTSFLFIGIRQERCGLITPWVVANIAFNALEAVCCMYSNILRDHINKRFDAMCSAEVSFYLFRATINMIGLWAVMRFVKNIRAGITYKDPEAIEL
;
A
#
# COMPACT_ATOMS: atom_id res chain seq x y z
N MET A 1 4.22 -17.93 -4.56
CA MET A 1 3.36 -16.78 -4.23
C MET A 1 2.93 -16.15 -5.56
N SER A 2 1.63 -16.16 -5.90
CA SER A 2 1.19 -15.76 -7.24
C SER A 2 1.35 -14.25 -7.44
N THR A 3 2.44 -13.84 -8.09
CA THR A 3 2.75 -12.45 -8.46
C THR A 3 1.57 -11.75 -9.15
N LEU A 4 0.77 -12.49 -9.91
CA LEU A 4 -0.44 -11.98 -10.56
C LEU A 4 -1.47 -11.39 -9.57
N GLY A 5 -1.67 -12.02 -8.42
CA GLY A 5 -2.63 -11.54 -7.41
C GLY A 5 -2.17 -10.25 -6.74
N THR A 6 -0.87 -10.11 -6.49
CA THR A 6 -0.28 -8.92 -5.86
C THR A 6 -0.16 -7.74 -6.81
N HIS A 7 -0.03 -7.98 -8.12
CA HIS A 7 -0.11 -6.93 -9.14
C HIS A 7 -1.54 -6.41 -9.34
N LEU A 8 -2.56 -7.29 -9.30
CA LEU A 8 -3.96 -6.90 -9.40
C LEU A 8 -4.43 -6.07 -8.20
N THR A 9 -4.05 -6.46 -6.98
CA THR A 9 -4.37 -5.68 -5.77
C THR A 9 -3.65 -4.33 -5.75
N LEU A 10 -2.43 -4.26 -6.28
CA LEU A 10 -1.71 -2.99 -6.48
C LEU A 10 -2.47 -2.03 -7.39
N ILE A 11 -2.94 -2.51 -8.54
CA ILE A 11 -3.67 -1.70 -9.52
C ILE A 11 -5.00 -1.22 -8.91
N ALA A 12 -5.69 -2.09 -8.16
CA ALA A 12 -6.91 -1.69 -7.47
C ALA A 12 -6.63 -0.60 -6.42
N LEU A 13 -5.61 -0.79 -5.57
CA LEU A 13 -5.22 0.17 -4.55
C LEU A 13 -4.81 1.51 -5.16
N THR A 14 -3.97 1.56 -6.19
CA THR A 14 -3.58 2.83 -6.83
C THR A 14 -4.78 3.55 -7.45
N SER A 15 -5.72 2.82 -8.06
CA SER A 15 -6.95 3.39 -8.61
C SER A 15 -7.80 4.06 -7.53
N PHE A 16 -8.01 3.38 -6.39
CA PHE A 16 -8.75 3.94 -5.26
C PHE A 16 -8.08 5.19 -4.66
N LEU A 17 -6.74 5.20 -4.58
CA LEU A 17 -5.98 6.36 -4.12
C LEU A 17 -6.17 7.56 -5.06
N PHE A 18 -6.08 7.33 -6.37
CA PHE A 18 -6.25 8.37 -7.38
C PHE A 18 -7.65 9.00 -7.31
N ILE A 19 -8.69 8.18 -7.15
CA ILE A 19 -10.07 8.66 -6.97
C ILE A 19 -10.20 9.45 -5.66
N GLY A 20 -9.61 8.97 -4.56
CA GLY A 20 -9.62 9.64 -3.27
C GLY A 20 -8.93 11.01 -3.29
N ILE A 21 -7.82 11.14 -4.01
CA ILE A 21 -7.12 12.41 -4.22
C ILE A 21 -7.96 13.35 -5.09
N ARG A 22 -8.51 12.87 -6.22
CA ARG A 22 -9.30 13.73 -7.13
C ARG A 22 -10.57 14.29 -6.49
N GLN A 23 -11.17 13.58 -5.55
CA GLN A 23 -12.37 14.03 -4.87
C GLN A 23 -12.07 14.84 -3.59
N GLU A 24 -10.80 14.98 -3.17
CA GLU A 24 -10.38 15.55 -1.87
C GLU A 24 -11.15 14.99 -0.64
N ARG A 25 -11.82 13.84 -0.81
CA ARG A 25 -12.67 13.24 0.23
C ARG A 25 -11.81 12.40 1.16
N CYS A 26 -11.49 12.97 2.32
CA CYS A 26 -10.79 12.27 3.41
C CYS A 26 -11.44 10.92 3.77
N GLY A 27 -12.77 10.81 3.63
CA GLY A 27 -13.53 9.59 3.90
C GLY A 27 -13.25 8.41 2.96
N LEU A 28 -12.77 8.64 1.73
CA LEU A 28 -12.33 7.56 0.83
C LEU A 28 -10.86 7.17 1.05
N ILE A 29 -10.05 8.10 1.57
CA ILE A 29 -8.63 7.87 1.81
C ILE A 29 -8.43 6.99 3.05
N THR A 30 -9.23 7.17 4.10
CA THR A 30 -9.14 6.38 5.33
C THR A 30 -9.31 4.86 5.11
N PRO A 31 -10.37 4.37 4.44
CA PRO A 31 -10.52 2.94 4.18
C PRO A 31 -9.42 2.40 3.26
N TRP A 32 -8.89 3.23 2.35
CA TRP A 32 -7.73 2.85 1.54
C TRP A 32 -6.48 2.60 2.39
N VAL A 33 -6.19 3.49 3.35
CA VAL A 33 -5.05 3.33 4.27
C VAL A 33 -5.18 2.02 5.07
N VAL A 34 -6.36 1.77 5.64
CA VAL A 34 -6.62 0.56 6.45
C VAL A 34 -6.48 -0.70 5.59
N ALA A 35 -7.06 -0.72 4.39
CA ALA A 35 -6.94 -1.84 3.46
C ALA A 35 -5.49 -2.08 3.05
N ASN A 36 -4.73 -1.03 2.76
CA ASN A 36 -3.32 -1.13 2.35
C ASN A 36 -2.45 -1.73 3.47
N ILE A 37 -2.66 -1.31 4.73
CA ILE A 37 -1.96 -1.87 5.90
C ILE A 37 -2.33 -3.35 6.09
N ALA A 38 -3.62 -3.68 6.03
CA ALA A 38 -4.09 -5.05 6.19
C ALA A 38 -3.55 -5.99 5.10
N PHE A 39 -3.53 -5.55 3.84
CA PHE A 39 -2.96 -6.32 2.73
C PHE A 39 -1.45 -6.53 2.87
N ASN A 40 -0.68 -5.52 3.27
CA ASN A 40 0.75 -5.70 3.55
C ASN A 40 0.95 -6.71 4.71
N ALA A 41 0.16 -6.62 5.79
CA ALA A 41 0.26 -7.56 6.90
C ALA A 41 -0.05 -9.01 6.45
N LEU A 42 -1.08 -9.20 5.64
CA LEU A 42 -1.42 -10.51 5.08
C LEU A 42 -0.29 -11.07 4.19
N GLU A 43 0.30 -10.22 3.35
CA GLU A 43 1.44 -10.59 2.48
C GLU A 43 2.66 -10.99 3.32
N ALA A 44 2.94 -10.29 4.43
CA ALA A 44 4.00 -10.67 5.39
C ALA A 44 3.78 -12.06 5.99
N VAL A 45 2.57 -12.35 6.47
CA VAL A 45 2.24 -13.64 7.08
C VAL A 45 2.33 -14.76 6.04
N CYS A 46 1.87 -14.53 4.82
CA CYS A 46 2.01 -15.47 3.71
C CYS A 46 3.48 -15.74 3.38
N CYS A 47 4.34 -14.71 3.35
CA CYS A 47 5.79 -14.89 3.19
C CYS A 47 6.38 -15.74 4.33
N MET A 48 6.07 -15.42 5.59
CA MET A 48 6.58 -16.18 6.72
C MET A 48 6.11 -17.64 6.70
N TYR A 49 4.83 -17.87 6.41
CA TYR A 49 4.28 -19.22 6.31
C TYR A 49 4.93 -20.02 5.19
N SER A 50 5.13 -19.41 4.03
CA SER A 50 5.83 -20.02 2.89
C SER A 50 7.29 -20.36 3.25
N ASN A 51 7.97 -19.50 4.02
CA ASN A 51 9.33 -19.73 4.50
C ASN A 51 9.38 -20.90 5.49
N ILE A 52 8.48 -20.96 6.47
CA ILE A 52 8.39 -22.05 7.46
C ILE A 52 8.10 -23.39 6.77
N LEU A 53 7.17 -23.40 5.81
CA LEU A 53 6.82 -24.59 5.05
C LEU A 53 8.01 -25.09 4.21
N ARG A 54 8.74 -24.17 3.56
CA ARG A 54 9.96 -24.50 2.81
C ARG A 54 11.06 -25.03 3.72
N ASP A 55 11.21 -24.49 4.92
CA ASP A 55 12.19 -24.96 5.91
C ASP A 55 11.87 -26.40 6.37
N HIS A 56 10.59 -26.69 6.62
CA HIS A 56 10.12 -28.05 6.96
C HIS A 56 10.37 -29.08 5.85
N ILE A 57 10.21 -28.70 4.58
CA ILE A 57 10.24 -29.65 3.45
C ILE A 57 11.67 -29.82 2.89
N ASN A 58 12.42 -28.73 2.70
CA ASN A 58 13.64 -28.77 1.88
C ASN A 58 14.95 -28.75 2.68
N LYS A 59 14.92 -28.42 4.00
CA LYS A 59 16.09 -28.29 4.91
C LYS A 59 17.28 -27.47 4.37
N ARG A 60 17.12 -26.77 3.24
CA ARG A 60 18.09 -25.88 2.62
C ARG A 60 17.38 -24.60 2.23
N PHE A 61 17.82 -23.50 2.81
CA PHE A 61 17.38 -22.15 2.46
C PHE A 61 17.83 -21.84 1.03
N ASP A 62 16.88 -21.89 0.11
CA ASP A 62 17.14 -21.59 -1.30
C ASP A 62 17.32 -20.09 -1.51
N ALA A 63 18.26 -19.69 -2.37
CA ALA A 63 18.55 -18.27 -2.69
C ALA A 63 17.31 -17.52 -3.21
N MET A 64 16.39 -18.26 -3.83
CA MET A 64 15.10 -17.74 -4.31
C MET A 64 14.22 -17.21 -3.16
N CYS A 65 14.30 -17.81 -1.97
CA CYS A 65 13.56 -17.37 -0.78
C CYS A 65 14.09 -16.04 -0.23
N SER A 66 15.42 -15.86 -0.23
CA SER A 66 16.07 -14.61 0.20
C SER A 66 15.73 -13.45 -0.75
N ALA A 67 15.69 -13.72 -2.05
CA ALA A 67 15.25 -12.75 -3.06
C ALA A 67 13.78 -12.35 -2.89
N GLU A 68 12.90 -13.30 -2.57
CA GLU A 68 11.47 -13.06 -2.37
C GLU A 68 11.22 -12.18 -1.13
N VAL A 69 11.92 -12.46 -0.01
CA VAL A 69 11.83 -11.65 1.22
C VAL A 69 12.38 -10.24 1.02
N SER A 70 13.53 -10.09 0.37
CA SER A 70 14.14 -8.78 0.14
C SER A 70 13.29 -7.90 -0.79
N PHE A 71 12.67 -8.47 -1.83
CA PHE A 71 11.72 -7.76 -2.67
C PHE A 71 10.46 -7.33 -1.89
N TYR A 72 9.92 -8.20 -1.04
CA TYR A 72 8.80 -7.85 -0.15
C TYR A 72 9.17 -6.69 0.78
N LEU A 73 10.34 -6.76 1.41
CA LEU A 73 10.79 -5.75 2.37
C LEU A 73 10.97 -4.38 1.70
N PHE A 74 11.56 -4.34 0.51
CA PHE A 74 11.71 -3.12 -0.30
C PHE A 74 10.36 -2.49 -0.65
N ARG A 75 9.39 -3.32 -1.06
CA ARG A 75 8.05 -2.85 -1.41
C ARG A 75 7.28 -2.34 -0.19
N ALA A 76 7.43 -3.00 0.96
CA ALA A 76 6.84 -2.55 2.22
C ALA A 76 7.36 -1.17 2.63
N THR A 77 8.66 -0.90 2.48
CA THR A 77 9.22 0.44 2.76
C THR A 77 8.65 1.51 1.83
N ILE A 78 8.50 1.23 0.54
CA ILE A 78 7.88 2.17 -0.42
C ILE A 78 6.42 2.44 -0.04
N ASN A 79 5.65 1.41 0.31
CA ASN A 79 4.26 1.56 0.75
C ASN A 79 4.16 2.41 2.02
N MET A 80 5.08 2.26 2.97
CA MET A 80 5.14 3.09 4.19
C MET A 80 5.42 4.56 3.88
N ILE A 81 6.32 4.85 2.94
CA ILE A 81 6.60 6.22 2.48
C ILE A 81 5.34 6.81 1.81
N GLY A 82 4.66 6.03 0.98
CA GLY A 82 3.40 6.43 0.35
C GLY A 82 2.30 6.74 1.37
N LEU A 83 2.12 5.87 2.38
CA LEU A 83 1.18 6.10 3.48
C LEU A 83 1.51 7.38 4.25
N TRP A 84 2.79 7.63 4.54
CA TRP A 84 3.22 8.87 5.19
C TRP A 84 2.88 10.11 4.37
N ALA A 85 3.14 10.07 3.06
CA ALA A 85 2.78 11.16 2.14
C ALA A 85 1.27 11.42 2.10
N VAL A 86 0.46 10.36 2.05
CA VAL A 86 -1.01 10.44 2.04
C VAL A 86 -1.55 10.97 3.37
N MET A 87 -1.01 10.51 4.51
CA MET A 87 -1.39 11.04 5.83
C MET A 87 -1.05 12.53 5.97
N ARG A 88 0.11 12.95 5.44
CA ARG A 88 0.51 14.36 5.39
C ARG A 88 -0.43 15.18 4.51
N PHE A 89 -0.82 14.64 3.35
CA PHE A 89 -1.80 15.27 2.45
C PHE A 89 -3.17 15.44 3.13
N VAL A 90 -3.70 14.39 3.77
CA VAL A 90 -4.96 14.46 4.53
C VAL A 90 -4.86 15.48 5.68
N LYS A 91 -3.72 15.55 6.36
CA LYS A 91 -3.48 16.56 7.41
C LYS A 91 -3.49 17.99 6.83
N ASN A 92 -2.91 18.20 5.65
CA ASN A 92 -2.93 19.50 4.97
C ASN A 92 -4.35 19.90 4.53
N ILE A 93 -5.13 18.96 3.97
CA ILE A 93 -6.55 19.21 3.62
C ILE A 93 -7.36 19.57 4.88
N ARG A 94 -7.20 18.82 5.98
CA ARG A 94 -7.86 19.13 7.25
C ARG A 94 -7.45 20.47 7.86
N ALA A 95 -6.24 20.95 7.54
CA ALA A 95 -5.76 22.26 7.96
C ALA A 95 -6.30 23.42 7.10
N GLY A 96 -7.18 23.14 6.12
CA GLY A 96 -7.78 24.14 5.25
C GLY A 96 -6.90 24.57 4.07
N ILE A 97 -5.76 23.91 3.86
CA ILE A 97 -4.92 24.11 2.67
C ILE A 97 -5.52 23.24 1.56
N THR A 98 -6.54 23.78 0.89
CA THR A 98 -7.14 23.15 -0.29
C THR A 98 -6.21 23.38 -1.48
N TYR A 99 -5.96 22.33 -2.27
CA TYR A 99 -5.10 22.41 -3.46
C TYR A 99 -5.91 22.62 -4.75
N LYS A 100 -7.24 22.69 -4.65
CA LYS A 100 -8.07 23.32 -5.69
C LYS A 100 -7.70 24.80 -5.79
N ASP A 101 -7.48 25.28 -7.00
CA ASP A 101 -7.56 26.72 -7.29
C ASP A 101 -8.80 27.30 -6.60
N PRO A 102 -8.74 28.54 -6.06
CA PRO A 102 -9.91 29.17 -5.47
C PRO A 102 -11.04 29.04 -6.48
N GLU A 103 -12.07 28.27 -6.12
CA GLU A 103 -13.25 28.14 -6.97
C GLU A 103 -13.67 29.56 -7.30
N ALA A 104 -13.54 29.94 -8.58
CA ALA A 104 -13.93 31.24 -9.06
C ALA A 104 -15.38 31.39 -8.63
N ILE A 105 -15.61 32.28 -7.67
CA ILE A 105 -16.94 32.69 -7.25
C ILE A 105 -17.50 33.41 -8.48
N GLU A 106 -18.16 32.67 -9.36
CA GLU A 106 -19.04 33.25 -10.36
C GLU A 106 -20.26 33.78 -9.59
N LEU A 107 -20.13 35.07 -9.21
CA LEU A 107 -21.16 36.08 -8.89
C LEU A 107 -22.18 35.74 -7.80
#